data_AF-D2TVL7-F1
#
_entry.id   AF-D2TVL7-F1
#
_cell.length_a   1.000
_cell.length_b   1.000
_cell.length_c   1.000
_cell.angle_alpha   90.00
_cell.angle_beta   90.00
_cell.angle_gamma   90.00
#
_symmetry.space_group_name_H-M   'P 1'
#
loop_
_entity.id
_entity.type
_entity.pdbx_description
1 polymer ?
#
loop_
_entity_poly.entity_id
_entity_poly.type
_entity_poly.pdbx_seq_one_letter_code
_entity_poly.pdbx_strand_id
1 'polypeptide(L)' 'MNTELLNLLREQFNLSMQAASGQLQQSHLLKQVRRDIARVKTLLTEKAGA' A
#
# COMPACT_ATOMS: atom_id res chain seq x y z
N MET A 1 -0.97 5.72 -13.18
CA MET A 1 0.12 5.13 -12.37
C MET A 1 0.31 5.90 -11.07
N ASN A 2 0.57 7.22 -11.07
CA ASN A 2 0.70 7.99 -9.82
C ASN A 2 -0.56 7.98 -8.92
N THR A 3 -1.75 7.95 -9.52
CA THR A 3 -3.03 7.88 -8.79
C THR A 3 -3.19 6.59 -7.99
N GLU A 4 -2.67 5.48 -8.50
CA GLU A 4 -2.80 4.16 -7.88
C GLU A 4 -1.90 4.04 -6.66
N LEU A 5 -0.67 4.58 -6.74
CA LEU A 5 0.20 4.72 -5.58
C LEU A 5 -0.44 5.57 -4.48
N LEU A 6 -1.08 6.69 -4.83
CA LEU A 6 -1.78 7.54 -3.86
C LEU A 6 -2.97 6.83 -3.20
N ASN A 7 -3.70 6.02 -3.95
CA ASN A 7 -4.81 5.23 -3.41
C ASN A 7 -4.32 4.16 -2.43
N LEU A 8 -3.27 3.42 -2.79
CA LEU A 8 -2.66 2.42 -1.91
C LEU A 8 -2.07 3.04 -0.63
N LEU A 9 -1.51 4.25 -0.71
CA LEU A 9 -1.00 4.97 0.47
C LEU A 9 -2.13 5.42 1.39
N ARG A 10 -3.27 5.87 0.86
CA ARG A 10 -4.46 6.15 1.68
C ARG A 10 -5.00 4.89 2.34
N GLU A 11 -5.06 3.80 1.59
CA GLU A 11 -5.50 2.50 2.11
C GLU A 11 -4.57 2.00 3.22
N GLN A 12 -3.25 2.11 3.03
CA GLN A 12 -2.27 1.82 4.05
C GLN A 12 -2.51 2.65 5.32
N PHE A 13 -2.72 3.96 5.17
CA PHE A 13 -2.99 4.84 6.31
C PHE A 13 -4.26 4.42 7.07
N ASN A 14 -5.34 4.13 6.36
CA ASN A 14 -6.59 3.66 6.96
C ASN A 14 -6.40 2.34 7.71
N LEU A 15 -5.69 1.37 7.12
CA LEU A 15 -5.38 0.08 7.76
C LEU A 15 -4.47 0.24 8.98
N SER A 16 -3.48 1.15 8.93
CA SER A 16 -2.63 1.47 10.08
C SER A 16 -3.42 2.11 11.22
N MET A 17 -4.36 3.00 10.91
CA MET A 17 -5.25 3.60 11.91
C MET A 17 -6.19 2.55 12.53
N GLN A 18 -6.75 1.64 11.73
CA GLN A 18 -7.58 0.52 12.21
C GLN A 18 -6.78 -0.48 13.06
N ALA A 19 -5.51 -0.71 12.72
CA ALA A 19 -4.62 -1.56 13.50
C ALA A 19 -4.30 -0.91 14.86
N ALA A 20 -4.01 0.39 14.87
CA ALA A 20 -3.72 1.15 16.09
C ALA A 20 -4.95 1.25 17.01
N SER A 21 -6.16 1.32 16.45
CA SER A 21 -7.41 1.30 17.23
C SER A 21 -7.81 -0.10 17.74
N GLY A 22 -7.09 -1.16 17.35
CA GLY A 22 -7.40 -2.54 17.72
C GLY A 22 -8.65 -3.12 17.03
N GLN A 23 -9.21 -2.43 16.03
CA GLN A 23 -10.41 -2.86 15.31
C GLN A 23 -10.10 -3.66 14.03
N LEU A 24 -8.82 -3.81 13.68
CA LEU A 24 -8.42 -4.49 12.46
C LEU A 24 -8.63 -6.01 12.55
N GLN A 25 -9.66 -6.49 11.86
CA GLN A 25 -10.02 -7.91 11.80
C GLN A 25 -9.06 -8.73 10.93
N GLN A 26 -8.50 -8.11 9.88
CA GLN A 26 -7.70 -8.82 8.87
C GLN A 26 -6.28 -8.26 8.79
N SER A 27 -5.41 -8.74 9.67
CA SER A 27 -4.00 -8.31 9.76
C SER A 27 -3.18 -8.60 8.50
N HIS A 28 -3.59 -9.58 7.69
CA HIS A 28 -2.91 -9.92 6.43
C HIS A 28 -3.03 -8.80 5.37
N LEU A 29 -4.06 -7.96 5.43
CA LEU A 29 -4.27 -6.84 4.49
C LEU A 29 -3.14 -5.81 4.58
N LEU A 30 -2.63 -5.53 5.79
CA LEU A 30 -1.46 -4.66 5.97
C LEU A 30 -0.24 -5.14 5.17
N LYS A 31 0.00 -6.47 5.16
CA LYS A 31 1.11 -7.08 4.42
C LYS A 31 0.88 -7.05 2.92
N GLN A 32 -0.37 -7.22 2.49
CA GLN A 32 -0.76 -7.15 1.08
C GLN A 32 -0.57 -5.73 0.52
N VAL A 33 -1.14 -4.71 1.16
CA VAL A 33 -1.02 -3.32 0.72
C VAL A 33 0.44 -2.86 0.68
N ARG A 34 1.26 -3.25 1.67
CA ARG A 34 2.71 -2.98 1.63
C ARG A 34 3.41 -3.57 0.41
N ARG A 35 3.04 -4.80 0.01
CA ARG A 35 3.62 -5.48 -1.16
C ARG A 35 3.12 -4.87 -2.46
N ASP A 36 1.86 -4.43 -2.50
CA ASP A 36 1.28 -3.77 -3.66
C ASP A 36 1.97 -2.42 -3.92
N ILE A 37 2.19 -1.62 -2.86
CA ILE A 37 2.98 -0.39 -2.95
C ILE A 37 4.39 -0.67 -3.49
N ALA A 38 5.05 -1.73 -2.99
CA ALA A 38 6.38 -2.11 -3.47
C ALA A 38 6.37 -2.47 -4.97
N ARG A 39 5.41 -3.28 -5.42
CA ARG A 39 5.25 -3.64 -6.84
C ARG A 39 5.01 -2.42 -7.73
N VAL A 40 4.13 -1.51 -7.30
CA VAL A 40 3.86 -0.26 -8.05
C VAL A 40 5.12 0.60 -8.13
N LYS A 41 5.88 0.72 -7.04
CA LYS A 41 7.17 1.43 -7.05
C LYS A 41 8.18 0.77 -7.98
N THR A 42 8.30 -0.55 -7.98
CA THR A 42 9.16 -1.29 -8.91
C THR A 42 8.78 -1.04 -10.37
N LEU A 43 7.50 -1.15 -10.71
CA LEU A 43 7.02 -0.87 -12.07
C LEU A 43 7.25 0.60 -12.48
N LEU A 44 7.13 1.55 -11.55
CA LEU A 44 7.47 2.94 -11.80
C LEU A 44 8.96 3.11 -12.10
N THR A 45 9.85 2.42 -11.37
CA THR A 45 11.30 2.41 -11.64
C THR A 45 11.60 1.76 -12.99
N GLU A 46 11.02 0.60 -13.28
CA GLU A 46 11.19 -0.10 -14.57
C GLU A 46 10.71 0.77 -15.75
N LYS A 47 9.59 1.48 -15.60
CA LYS A 47 9.07 2.41 -16.61
C LYS A 47 9.83 3.73 -16.71
N ALA A 48 10.43 4.19 -15.61
CA ALA A 48 11.30 5.37 -15.60
C ALA A 48 12.64 5.10 -16.32
N GLY A 49 12.90 3.85 -16.69
CA GLY A 49 14.15 3.39 -17.24
C GLY A 49 15.04 2.88 -16.11
N ALA A 50 15.47 1.63 -16.26
CA ALA A 50 16.80 1.27 -15.78
C ALA A 50 17.84 2.20 -16.41
#